data_AF-A0A7C3Z909-F1
#
_entry.id   AF-A0A7C3Z909-F1
#
_cell.length_a   1.000
_cell.length_b   1.000
_cell.length_c   1.000
_cell.angle_alpha   90.00
_cell.angle_beta   90.00
_cell.angle_gamma   90.00
#
_symmetry.space_group_name_H-M   'P 1'
#
loop_
_entity.id
_entity.type
_entity.pdbx_description
1 polymer ?
#
loop_
_entity_poly.entity_id
_entity_poly.type
_entity_poly.pdbx_seq_one_letter_code
_entity_poly.pdbx_strand_id
1 'polypeptide(L)' 'MLNLGFLEYPCHPVDWVLFKHSLSSPDMRNIFNERSFIEKILKVEAALAEAEAELGIIPEKEAREIAEKASLEYIDLEKV' A
#
# COMPACT_ATOMS: atom_id res chain seq x y z
N MET A 1 26.22 9.32 8.02
CA MET A 1 24.80 9.61 7.79
C MET A 1 24.11 8.28 7.61
N LEU A 2 23.11 7.96 8.42
CA LEU A 2 22.28 6.78 8.21
C LEU A 2 21.51 7.02 6.90
N ASN A 3 21.70 6.12 5.94
CA ASN A 3 20.91 6.10 4.71
C ASN A 3 19.53 5.53 5.09
N LEU A 4 18.62 6.42 5.47
CA LEU A 4 17.27 6.03 5.82
C LEU A 4 16.51 5.87 4.49
N GLY A 5 16.39 4.64 4.00
CA GLY A 5 15.58 4.33 2.81
C GLY A 5 14.11 4.70 3.04
N PHE A 6 13.31 4.74 1.97
CA PHE A 6 11.88 5.14 2.02
C PHE A 6 11.10 4.41 3.14
N LEU A 7 11.40 3.12 3.36
CA LEU A 7 10.79 2.27 4.40
C LEU A 7 11.19 2.58 5.85
N GLU A 8 12.06 3.58 6.08
CA GLU A 8 12.47 3.97 7.43
C GLU A 8 11.62 5.12 8.01
N TYR A 9 10.67 5.67 7.24
CA TYR A 9 9.67 6.60 7.76
C TYR A 9 8.43 5.84 8.24
N PRO A 10 8.19 5.75 9.55
CA PRO A 10 7.08 4.96 10.04
C PRO A 10 5.74 5.66 9.77
N CYS A 11 4.89 5.03 8.96
CA CYS A 11 3.56 5.55 8.64
C CYS A 11 2.57 5.47 9.82
N HIS A 12 2.86 4.66 10.83
CA HIS A 12 1.99 4.43 11.99
C HIS A 12 2.83 4.25 13.29
N PRO A 13 2.32 4.65 14.48
CA PRO A 13 3.05 4.50 15.75
C PRO A 13 3.51 3.08 16.11
N VAL A 14 2.90 2.07 15.48
CA VAL A 14 3.29 0.66 15.62
C VAL A 14 4.66 0.36 15.02
N ASP A 15 5.13 1.20 14.09
CA ASP A 15 6.44 1.06 13.44
C ASP A 15 7.49 2.02 13.98
N TRP A 16 7.13 2.88 14.94
CA TRP A 16 8.06 3.79 15.60
C TRP A 16 9.16 3.02 16.33
N VAL A 17 10.43 3.29 16.01
CA VAL A 17 11.59 2.62 16.63
C VAL A 17 11.51 2.62 18.17
N LEU A 18 11.07 3.73 18.77
CA LEU A 18 10.98 3.90 20.22
C LEU A 18 9.83 3.10 20.86
N PHE A 19 8.69 2.95 20.17
CA PHE A 19 7.45 2.47 20.78
C PHE A 19 6.91 1.18 20.18
N LYS A 20 7.47 0.70 19.07
CA LYS A 20 6.97 -0.46 18.30
C LYS A 20 6.79 -1.70 19.17
N HIS A 21 7.69 -1.95 20.11
CA HIS A 21 7.62 -3.13 20.99
C HIS A 21 6.59 -2.99 22.13
N SER A 22 6.19 -1.76 22.47
CA SER A 22 5.20 -1.49 23.52
C SER A 22 3.78 -1.29 22.97
N LEU A 23 3.66 -0.79 21.73
CA LEU A 23 2.39 -0.48 21.08
C LEU A 23 1.93 -1.57 20.10
N SER A 24 2.75 -2.57 19.79
CA SER A 24 2.38 -3.60 18.82
C SER A 24 3.10 -4.94 19.02
N SER A 25 2.40 -6.02 18.66
CA SER A 25 3.03 -7.32 18.46
C SER A 25 3.74 -7.40 17.10
N PRO A 26 4.63 -8.37 16.90
CA PRO A 26 5.19 -8.67 15.58
C PRO A 26 4.10 -8.88 14.52
N ASP A 27 3.03 -9.60 14.85
CA ASP A 27 1.92 -9.87 13.92
C ASP A 27 1.18 -8.60 13.52
N MET A 28 0.96 -7.67 14.46
CA MET A 28 0.37 -6.37 14.14
C MET A 28 1.24 -5.58 13.18
N ARG A 29 2.57 -5.55 13.40
CA ARG A 29 3.48 -4.85 12.47
C ARG A 29 3.50 -5.49 11.08
N ASN A 30 3.32 -6.80 10.98
CA ASN A 30 3.21 -7.46 9.68
C ASN A 30 1.95 -7.02 8.90
N ILE A 31 0.90 -6.55 9.58
CA ILE A 31 -0.34 -6.07 8.96
C ILE A 31 -0.30 -4.57 8.68
N PHE A 32 0.24 -3.79 9.62
CA PHE A 32 0.14 -2.33 9.63
C PHE A 32 1.40 -1.61 9.12
N ASN A 33 2.43 -2.34 8.69
CA ASN A 33 3.58 -1.73 8.04
C ASN A 33 3.20 -1.00 6.74
N GLU A 34 4.06 -0.06 6.37
CA GLU A 34 3.89 0.78 5.18
C GLU A 34 3.70 -0.02 3.89
N ARG A 35 4.47 -1.09 3.69
CA ARG A 35 4.33 -1.97 2.51
C ARG A 35 2.90 -2.53 2.43
N SER A 36 2.39 -3.04 3.53
CA SER A 36 1.04 -3.60 3.62
C SER A 36 -0.02 -2.53 3.43
N PHE A 37 0.19 -1.34 3.98
CA PHE A 37 -0.69 -0.19 3.77
C PHE A 37 -0.83 0.16 2.29
N ILE A 38 0.29 0.29 1.56
CA ILE A 38 0.28 0.60 0.13
C ILE A 38 -0.37 -0.54 -0.67
N GLU A 39 -0.05 -1.80 -0.38
CA GLU A 39 -0.73 -2.95 -1.01
C GLU A 39 -2.25 -2.92 -0.81
N LYS A 40 -2.74 -2.45 0.35
CA LYS A 40 -4.18 -2.31 0.58
C LYS A 40 -4.79 -1.15 -0.19
N ILE A 41 -4.10 -0.02 -0.31
CA ILE A 41 -4.57 1.09 -1.17
C ILE A 41 -4.74 0.58 -2.60
N LEU A 42 -3.72 -0.09 -3.15
CA LEU A 42 -3.79 -0.60 -4.53
C LEU A 42 -4.96 -1.55 -4.73
N LYS A 43 -5.23 -2.43 -3.76
CA LYS A 43 -6.41 -3.32 -3.81
C LYS A 43 -7.73 -2.56 -3.78
N VAL A 44 -7.81 -1.46 -3.01
CA VAL A 44 -8.98 -0.59 -3.01
C VAL A 44 -9.16 0.08 -4.36
N GLU A 45 -8.09 0.61 -4.94
CA GLU A 45 -8.14 1.26 -6.27
C GLU A 45 -8.53 0.27 -7.39
N ALA A 46 -8.05 -0.98 -7.35
CA ALA A 46 -8.50 -2.02 -8.27
C ALA A 46 -10.00 -2.28 -8.16
N ALA A 47 -10.50 -2.48 -6.93
CA ALA A 47 -11.92 -2.71 -6.68
C ALA A 47 -12.78 -1.49 -7.05
N LEU A 48 -12.25 -0.28 -6.85
CA LEU A 48 -12.90 0.96 -7.27
C LEU A 48 -13.03 1.01 -8.79
N ALA A 49 -11.95 0.75 -9.52
CA ALA A 49 -11.95 0.74 -10.98
C ALA A 49 -12.91 -0.32 -11.55
N GLU A 50 -12.98 -1.51 -10.94
CA GLU A 50 -13.96 -2.54 -11.30
C GLU A 50 -15.39 -2.04 -11.13
N ALA A 51 -15.72 -1.45 -9.98
CA ALA A 51 -17.05 -0.88 -9.71
C ALA A 51 -17.38 0.29 -10.65
N GLU A 52 -16.41 1.14 -10.97
CA GLU A 52 -16.58 2.23 -11.92
C GLU A 52 -16.86 1.72 -13.35
N ALA A 53 -16.24 0.61 -13.77
CA ALA A 53 -16.54 -0.03 -15.04
C ALA A 53 -17.95 -0.66 -15.07
N GLU A 54 -18.38 -1.30 -13.98
CA GLU A 54 -19.76 -1.83 -13.87
C GLU A 54 -20.82 -0.73 -14.03
N LEU A 55 -20.50 0.48 -13.56
CA LEU A 55 -21.35 1.67 -13.70
C LEU A 55 -21.17 2.40 -15.03
N GLY A 56 -20.25 1.95 -15.89
CA GLY A 56 -19.93 2.58 -17.19
C GLY A 56 -19.22 3.93 -17.08
N ILE A 57 -18.60 4.24 -15.93
CA ILE A 57 -17.81 5.46 -15.71
C ILE A 57 -16.49 5.40 -16.47
N ILE A 58 -15.85 4.23 -16.47
CA ILE A 58 -14.63 3.93 -17.25
C ILE A 58 -14.84 2.69 -18.14
N PRO A 59 -14.11 2.54 -19.25
CA PRO A 59 -14.19 1.34 -20.08
C PRO A 59 -13.69 0.09 -19.32
N GLU A 60 -14.33 -1.07 -19.51
CA GLU A 60 -13.94 -2.35 -18.88
C GLU A 60 -12.47 -2.72 -19.12
N LYS A 61 -11.94 -2.39 -20.30
CA LYS A 61 -10.54 -2.64 -20.64
C LYS A 61 -9.58 -1.87 -19.72
N GLU A 62 -9.90 -0.61 -19.42
CA GLU A 62 -9.06 0.25 -18.58
C GLU A 62 -9.14 -0.17 -17.11
N ALA A 63 -10.34 -0.53 -16.64
CA ALA A 63 -10.50 -1.12 -15.30
C ALA A 63 -9.68 -2.40 -15.13
N ARG A 64 -9.67 -3.26 -16.15
CA ARG A 64 -8.85 -4.48 -16.16
C ARG A 64 -7.36 -4.17 -16.10
N GLU A 65 -6.90 -3.18 -16.87
CA GLU A 65 -5.50 -2.76 -16.84
C GLU A 65 -5.10 -2.21 -15.46
N ILE A 66 -5.97 -1.44 -14.80
CA ILE A 66 -5.75 -0.96 -13.43
C ILE A 66 -5.67 -2.14 -12.46
N ALA A 67 -6.63 -3.07 -12.51
CA ALA A 67 -6.67 -4.22 -11.62
C ALA A 67 -5.43 -5.13 -11.79
N GLU A 68 -4.98 -5.37 -13.02
CA GLU A 68 -3.78 -6.15 -13.31
C GLU A 68 -2.50 -5.49 -12.77
N LYS A 69 -2.44 -4.15 -12.74
CA LYS A 69 -1.26 -3.38 -12.31
C LYS A 69 -1.30 -2.89 -10.86
N ALA A 70 -2.39 -3.14 -10.13
CA ALA A 70 -2.57 -2.74 -8.73
C ALA A 70 -1.72 -3.60 -7.76
N SER A 71 -0.40 -3.55 -7.94
CA SER A 71 0.59 -4.33 -7.21
C SER A 71 1.86 -3.50 -6.98
N LEU A 72 2.55 -3.77 -5.88
CA LEU A 72 3.86 -3.17 -5.60
C LEU A 72 4.94 -3.53 -6.62
N GLU A 73 4.74 -4.56 -7.44
CA GLU A 73 5.66 -4.90 -8.54
C GLU A 73 5.85 -3.74 -9.53
N TYR A 74 4.83 -2.89 -9.69
CA TYR A 74 4.84 -1.76 -10.62
C TYR A 74 5.19 -0.43 -9.95
N ILE A 75 5.59 -0.43 -8.67
CA ILE A 75 5.89 0.79 -7.90
C ILE A 75 7.34 0.77 -7.42
N ASP A 76 8.07 1.83 -7.78
CA ASP A 76 9.38 2.12 -7.20
C ASP A 76 9.19 2.99 -5.95
N LEU A 77 9.16 2.35 -4.78
CA LEU A 77 8.89 3.02 -3.50
C LEU A 77 9.91 4.12 -3.17
N GLU A 78 11.15 4.04 -3.68
CA GLU A 78 12.16 5.08 -3.44
C GLU A 78 11.93 6.35 -4.29
N LYS A 79 10.97 6.32 -5.23
CA LYS A 79 10.64 7.46 -6.12
C LYS A 79 9.27 8.09 -5.85
N VAL A 80 8.57 7.64 -4.82
CA VAL A 80 7.28 8.21 -4.37
C VAL A 80 7.55 9.25 -3.30
#